data_AF-A0A7S4G9K7-F1
#
_entry.id   AF-A0A7S4G9K7-F1
#
_cell.length_a   1.000
_cell.length_b   1.000
_cell.length_c   1.000
_cell.angle_alpha   90.00
_cell.angle_beta   90.00
_cell.angle_gamma   90.00
#
_symmetry.space_group_name_H-M   'P 1'
#
loop_
_entity.id
_entity.type
_entity.pdbx_description
1 polymer ?
#
loop_
_entity_poly.entity_id
_entity_poly.type
_entity_poly.pdbx_seq_one_letter_code
_entity_poly.pdbx_strand_id
1 'polypeptide(L)'
;MENMKGTVAYFAELEVDVVRVVNKHPQVFGYSVEKMKGRVAYLEELGVDVAKVVNQLPQVFGLRMENMKGTVAYLEELGVDVAKVVNRLPAVFGYSMEVAYLQELGLDVTKVVNRLPRHILMSWVWMWAK
;
A
#
# COMPACT_ATOMS: atom_id res chain seq x y z
N MET A 1 -19.60 8.50 -16.31
CA MET A 1 -18.86 9.78 -16.31
C MET A 1 -18.89 10.48 -14.95
N GLU A 2 -19.97 10.37 -14.18
CA GLU A 2 -20.09 11.01 -12.85
C GLU A 2 -19.00 10.56 -11.85
N ASN A 3 -18.68 9.26 -11.82
CA ASN A 3 -17.62 8.74 -10.94
C ASN A 3 -16.23 9.33 -11.25
N MET A 4 -15.92 9.59 -12.52
CA MET A 4 -14.62 10.14 -12.93
C MET A 4 -14.42 11.57 -12.38
N LYS A 5 -15.46 12.41 -12.45
CA LYS A 5 -15.41 13.78 -11.89
C LYS A 5 -15.25 13.74 -10.37
N GLY A 6 -15.98 12.85 -9.68
CA GLY A 6 -15.87 12.66 -8.24
C GLY A 6 -14.47 12.21 -7.81
N THR A 7 -13.88 11.23 -8.49
CA THR A 7 -12.51 10.78 -8.22
C THR A 7 -11.48 11.89 -8.40
N VAL A 8 -11.56 12.68 -9.50
CA VAL A 8 -10.62 13.77 -9.75
C VAL A 8 -10.74 14.87 -8.70
N ALA A 9 -11.95 15.27 -8.34
CA ALA A 9 -12.18 16.26 -7.29
C ALA A 9 -11.60 15.78 -5.94
N TYR A 10 -11.87 14.52 -5.59
CA TYR A 10 -11.37 13.94 -4.35
C TYR A 10 -9.83 13.84 -4.33
N PHE A 11 -9.19 13.48 -5.44
CA PHE A 11 -7.72 13.48 -5.50
C PHE A 11 -7.13 14.90 -5.41
N ALA A 12 -7.82 15.92 -5.92
CA ALA A 12 -7.40 17.31 -5.73
C ALA A 12 -7.47 17.74 -4.26
N GLU A 13 -8.50 17.31 -3.50
CA GLU A 13 -8.61 17.56 -2.05
C GLU A 13 -7.44 16.94 -1.26
N LEU A 14 -6.91 15.81 -1.74
CA LEU A 14 -5.79 15.09 -1.12
C LEU A 14 -4.40 15.53 -1.62
N GLU A 15 -4.33 16.58 -2.45
CA GLU A 15 -3.08 17.03 -3.08
C GLU A 15 -2.35 15.91 -3.87
N VAL A 16 -3.12 14.97 -4.42
CA VAL A 16 -2.61 13.84 -5.22
C VAL A 16 -2.35 14.30 -6.66
N ASP A 17 -1.26 13.82 -7.26
CA ASP A 17 -0.97 14.03 -8.68
C ASP A 17 -1.88 13.11 -9.51
N VAL A 18 -3.05 13.64 -9.86
CA VAL A 18 -4.10 12.95 -10.61
C VAL A 18 -3.55 12.38 -11.92
N VAL A 19 -2.74 13.15 -12.66
CA VAL A 19 -2.21 12.73 -13.97
C VAL A 19 -1.31 11.52 -13.79
N ARG A 20 -0.40 11.57 -12.83
CA ARG A 20 0.50 10.44 -12.50
C ARG A 20 -0.28 9.21 -12.07
N VAL A 21 -1.26 9.36 -11.20
CA VAL A 21 -2.07 8.25 -10.68
C VAL A 21 -2.89 7.58 -11.77
N VAL A 22 -3.56 8.37 -12.61
CA VAL A 22 -4.38 7.85 -13.71
C VAL A 22 -3.52 7.15 -14.76
N ASN A 23 -2.36 7.70 -15.12
CA ASN A 23 -1.43 7.06 -16.05
C ASN A 23 -0.89 5.72 -15.52
N LYS A 24 -0.72 5.60 -14.19
CA LYS A 24 -0.21 4.39 -13.55
C LYS A 24 -1.29 3.33 -13.32
N HIS A 25 -2.51 3.74 -12.97
CA HIS A 25 -3.59 2.84 -12.59
C HIS A 25 -4.95 3.42 -13.02
N PRO A 26 -5.33 3.35 -14.31
CA PRO A 26 -6.59 3.91 -14.82
C PRO A 26 -7.84 3.36 -14.11
N GLN A 27 -7.74 2.17 -13.50
CA GLN A 27 -8.80 1.53 -12.72
C GLN A 27 -9.19 2.31 -11.47
N VAL A 28 -8.47 3.38 -11.08
CA VAL A 28 -8.91 4.29 -10.01
C VAL A 28 -10.33 4.80 -10.22
N PHE A 29 -10.74 5.04 -11.47
CA PHE A 29 -12.11 5.49 -11.80
C PHE A 29 -13.19 4.42 -11.62
N GLY A 30 -12.80 3.16 -11.34
CA GLY A 30 -13.71 2.07 -11.03
C GLY A 30 -14.02 1.92 -9.54
N TYR A 31 -13.29 2.61 -8.66
CA TYR A 31 -13.60 2.59 -7.22
C TYR A 31 -14.61 3.70 -6.89
N SER A 32 -15.48 3.45 -5.91
CA SER A 32 -16.35 4.50 -5.37
C SER A 32 -15.55 5.44 -4.46
N VAL A 33 -15.89 6.72 -4.46
CA VAL A 33 -15.24 7.74 -3.62
C VAL A 33 -15.41 7.39 -2.14
N GLU A 34 -16.55 6.84 -1.75
CA GLU A 34 -16.83 6.37 -0.38
C GLU A 34 -15.84 5.26 0.04
N LYS A 35 -15.57 4.31 -0.87
CA LYS A 35 -14.59 3.26 -0.62
C LYS A 35 -13.20 3.85 -0.45
N MET A 36 -12.81 4.81 -1.30
CA MET A 36 -11.53 5.51 -1.21
C MET A 36 -11.37 6.25 0.11
N LYS A 37 -12.40 7.01 0.54
CA LYS A 37 -12.43 7.73 1.81
C LYS A 37 -12.16 6.82 3.00
N GLY A 38 -12.73 5.61 3.02
CA GLY A 38 -12.45 4.63 4.08
C GLY A 38 -10.99 4.17 4.13
N ARG A 39 -10.27 4.13 2.99
CA ARG A 39 -8.83 3.79 2.96
C ARG A 39 -7.99 4.99 3.35
N VAL A 40 -8.37 6.18 2.90
CA VAL A 40 -7.69 7.42 3.26
C VAL A 40 -7.76 7.67 4.75
N ALA A 41 -8.94 7.58 5.36
CA ALA A 41 -9.11 7.75 6.81
C ALA A 41 -8.20 6.78 7.59
N TYR A 42 -8.12 5.52 7.14
CA TYR A 42 -7.23 4.56 7.77
C TYR A 42 -5.74 4.91 7.59
N LEU A 43 -5.32 5.39 6.42
CA LEU A 43 -3.94 5.86 6.22
C LEU A 43 -3.64 7.09 7.10
N GLU A 44 -4.58 8.02 7.25
CA GLU A 44 -4.47 9.19 8.14
C GLU A 44 -4.32 8.76 9.61
N GLU A 45 -5.10 7.77 10.06
CA GLU A 45 -4.98 7.17 11.40
C GLU A 45 -3.58 6.60 11.67
N LEU A 46 -2.90 6.07 10.64
CA LEU A 46 -1.52 5.58 10.73
C LEU A 46 -0.48 6.72 10.76
N GLY A 47 -0.88 7.97 10.57
CA GLY A 47 0.04 9.12 10.51
C GLY A 47 0.93 9.14 9.26
N VAL A 48 0.47 8.57 8.14
CA VAL A 48 1.24 8.55 6.87
C VAL A 48 0.88 9.74 5.98
N ASP A 49 1.78 10.06 5.06
CA ASP A 49 1.52 11.01 3.97
C ASP A 49 0.65 10.30 2.91
N VAL A 50 -0.65 10.54 2.97
CA VAL A 50 -1.64 9.93 2.08
C VAL A 50 -1.34 10.26 0.62
N ALA A 51 -1.02 11.51 0.32
CA ALA A 51 -0.75 11.95 -1.05
C ALA A 51 0.42 11.16 -1.64
N LYS A 52 1.50 11.03 -0.87
CA LYS A 52 2.67 10.23 -1.24
C LYS A 52 2.35 8.76 -1.42
N VAL A 53 1.59 8.16 -0.49
CA VAL A 53 1.16 6.76 -0.58
C VAL A 53 0.36 6.53 -1.86
N VAL A 54 -0.64 7.36 -2.14
CA VAL A 54 -1.51 7.23 -3.32
C VAL A 54 -0.74 7.46 -4.62
N ASN A 55 0.14 8.48 -4.68
CA ASN A 55 1.01 8.74 -5.83
C ASN A 55 1.94 7.55 -6.15
N GLN A 56 2.38 6.83 -5.12
CA GLN A 56 3.28 5.67 -5.27
C GLN A 56 2.54 4.36 -5.47
N LEU A 57 1.35 4.19 -4.91
CA LEU A 57 0.57 2.95 -4.90
C LEU A 57 -0.94 3.22 -5.08
N PRO A 58 -1.40 3.68 -6.26
CA PRO A 58 -2.82 3.93 -6.51
C PRO A 58 -3.73 2.72 -6.25
N GLN A 59 -3.19 1.51 -6.41
CA GLN A 59 -3.91 0.26 -6.16
C GLN A 59 -4.29 0.08 -4.67
N VAL A 60 -3.82 0.93 -3.75
CA VAL A 60 -4.21 0.93 -2.33
C VAL A 60 -5.73 0.96 -2.16
N PHE A 61 -6.46 1.67 -3.04
CA PHE A 61 -7.92 1.72 -3.01
C PHE A 61 -8.60 0.39 -3.41
N GLY A 62 -7.88 -0.45 -4.14
CA GLY A 62 -8.32 -1.80 -4.50
C GLY A 62 -8.10 -2.83 -3.39
N LEU A 63 -7.23 -2.54 -2.42
CA LEU A 63 -6.91 -3.47 -1.34
C LEU A 63 -8.09 -3.70 -0.39
N ARG A 64 -8.12 -4.92 0.14
CA ARG A 64 -9.02 -5.30 1.23
C ARG A 64 -8.54 -4.63 2.52
N MET A 65 -9.47 -4.06 3.28
CA MET A 65 -9.12 -3.38 4.53
C MET A 65 -8.52 -4.36 5.53
N GLU A 66 -9.00 -5.61 5.55
CA GLU A 66 -8.49 -6.67 6.41
C GLU A 66 -7.00 -6.93 6.13
N ASN A 67 -6.60 -6.93 4.86
CA ASN A 67 -5.20 -7.13 4.48
C ASN A 67 -4.32 -5.96 4.92
N MET A 68 -4.79 -4.72 4.74
CA MET A 68 -4.04 -3.53 5.17
C MET A 68 -3.81 -3.53 6.69
N LYS A 69 -4.87 -3.85 7.45
CA LYS A 69 -4.80 -3.96 8.92
C LYS A 69 -3.90 -5.10 9.37
N GLY A 70 -3.95 -6.26 8.70
CA GLY A 70 -3.05 -7.38 8.98
C GLY A 70 -1.58 -7.01 8.77
N THR A 71 -1.25 -6.29 7.70
CA THR A 71 0.11 -5.78 7.49
C THR A 71 0.54 -4.80 8.59
N VAL A 72 -0.35 -3.90 9.03
CA VAL A 72 0.00 -2.94 10.10
C VAL A 72 0.23 -3.64 11.43
N ALA A 73 -0.69 -4.51 11.85
CA ALA A 73 -0.54 -5.28 13.09
C ALA A 73 0.79 -6.04 13.12
N TYR A 74 1.16 -6.63 11.97
CA TYR A 74 2.43 -7.29 11.81
C TYR A 74 3.64 -6.35 11.97
N LEU A 75 3.61 -5.16 11.36
CA LEU A 75 4.68 -4.17 11.51
C LEU A 75 4.79 -3.67 12.96
N GLU A 76 3.66 -3.54 13.66
CA GLU A 76 3.62 -3.21 15.08
C GLU A 76 4.24 -4.32 15.94
N GLU A 77 3.94 -5.59 15.66
CA GLU A 77 4.56 -6.76 16.32
C GLU A 77 6.08 -6.80 16.12
N LEU A 78 6.58 -6.38 14.95
CA LEU A 78 8.02 -6.23 14.71
C LEU A 78 8.66 -5.05 15.46
N GLY A 79 7.86 -4.20 16.12
CA GLY A 79 8.33 -3.02 16.83
C GLY A 79 8.92 -1.94 15.92
N VAL A 80 8.53 -1.91 14.64
CA VAL A 80 9.00 -0.89 13.70
C VAL A 80 8.02 0.28 13.62
N ASP A 81 8.53 1.45 13.23
CA ASP A 81 7.72 2.62 12.94
C ASP A 81 6.91 2.39 11.64
N VAL A 82 5.64 2.03 11.81
CA VAL A 82 4.69 1.75 10.73
C VAL A 82 4.60 2.92 9.76
N ALA A 83 4.46 4.15 10.27
CA ALA A 83 4.27 5.32 9.44
C ALA A 83 5.49 5.55 8.54
N LYS A 84 6.69 5.43 9.11
CA LYS A 84 7.95 5.53 8.37
C LYS A 84 8.11 4.44 7.31
N VAL A 85 7.75 3.19 7.64
CA VAL A 85 7.81 2.07 6.70
C VAL A 85 6.84 2.28 5.54
N VAL A 86 5.57 2.61 5.82
CA VAL A 86 4.53 2.83 4.81
C VAL A 86 4.87 4.04 3.93
N ASN A 87 5.35 5.15 4.50
CA ASN A 87 5.77 6.33 3.75
C ASN A 87 6.96 6.08 2.81
N ARG A 88 7.80 5.10 3.13
CA ARG A 88 8.96 4.72 2.31
C ARG A 88 8.59 3.65 1.29
N LEU A 89 7.73 2.71 1.68
CA LEU A 89 7.38 1.53 0.91
C LEU A 89 5.88 1.21 1.04
N PRO A 90 4.99 1.98 0.40
CA PRO A 90 3.54 1.71 0.47
C PRO A 90 3.15 0.31 0.01
N ALA A 91 3.91 -0.29 -0.92
CA ALA A 91 3.67 -1.66 -1.39
C ALA A 91 3.79 -2.73 -0.29
N VAL A 92 4.22 -2.38 0.93
CA VAL A 92 4.20 -3.27 2.09
C VAL A 92 2.81 -3.86 2.34
N PHE A 93 1.74 -3.13 2.03
CA PHE A 93 0.36 -3.64 2.12
C PHE A 93 0.06 -4.81 1.15
N GLY A 94 0.90 -5.02 0.13
CA GLY A 94 0.82 -6.16 -0.78
C GLY A 94 1.55 -7.40 -0.27
N TYR A 95 2.43 -7.28 0.73
CA TYR A 95 3.32 -8.36 1.17
C TYR A 95 2.74 -9.27 2.26
N SER A 96 1.45 -9.13 2.60
CA SER A 96 0.87 -9.74 3.80
C SER A 96 0.99 -11.27 3.88
N MET A 97 1.12 -11.98 2.74
CA MET A 97 1.37 -13.44 2.75
C MET A 97 2.86 -13.80 2.71
N GLU A 98 3.70 -12.93 2.18
CA GLU A 98 5.11 -13.22 1.89
C GLU A 98 5.99 -12.99 3.11
N VAL A 99 5.58 -12.06 3.97
CA VAL A 99 6.35 -11.69 5.17
C VAL A 99 6.13 -12.67 6.32
N ALA A 100 4.90 -13.20 6.48
CA ALA A 100 4.62 -14.29 7.40
C ALA A 100 5.51 -15.51 7.08
N TYR A 101 5.67 -15.82 5.80
CA TYR A 101 6.55 -16.88 5.34
C TYR A 101 8.04 -16.62 5.65
N LEU A 102 8.53 -15.38 5.47
CA LEU A 102 9.91 -15.03 5.84
C LEU A 102 10.18 -15.21 7.34
N GLN A 103 9.19 -14.97 8.19
CA GLN A 103 9.30 -15.20 9.62
C GLN A 103 9.28 -16.69 9.99
N GLU A 104 8.48 -17.52 9.31
CA GLU A 104 8.52 -18.99 9.45
C GLU A 104 9.91 -19.55 9.09
N LEU A 105 10.61 -18.94 8.14
CA LEU A 105 11.98 -19.28 7.77
C LEU A 105 13.06 -18.74 8.74
N GLY A 106 12.67 -18.04 9.81
CA GLY A 106 13.59 -17.47 10.80
C GLY A 106 14.40 -16.27 10.30
N LEU A 107 13.96 -15.62 9.21
CA LEU A 107 14.66 -14.47 8.63
C LEU A 107 14.29 -13.16 9.34
N ASP A 108 15.29 -12.29 9.48
CA ASP A 108 15.09 -10.92 10.00
C ASP A 108 14.38 -10.06 8.94
N VAL A 109 13.06 -10.03 9.05
CA VAL A 109 12.17 -9.32 8.13
C VAL A 109 12.55 -7.84 8.03
N THR A 110 12.94 -7.21 9.14
CA THR A 110 13.32 -5.79 9.13
C THR A 110 14.53 -5.54 8.24
N LYS A 111 15.50 -6.45 8.16
CA LYS A 111 16.61 -6.35 7.21
C LYS A 111 16.17 -6.62 5.78
N VAL A 112 15.30 -7.61 5.58
CA VAL A 112 14.79 -8.00 4.26
C VAL A 112 14.02 -6.85 3.60
N VAL A 113 13.04 -6.26 4.29
CA VAL A 113 12.24 -5.15 3.74
C VAL A 113 13.05 -3.87 3.57
N ASN A 114 14.10 -3.65 4.38
CA ASN A 114 14.90 -2.42 4.29
C ASN A 114 16.08 -2.50 3.32
N ARG A 115 16.59 -3.70 2.98
CA ARG A 115 17.82 -3.88 2.19
C ARG A 115 17.60 -4.46 0.79
N LEU A 116 16.52 -5.20 0.55
CA LEU A 116 16.34 -5.88 -0.75
C LEU A 116 15.52 -5.02 -1.74
N PRO A 117 16.02 -4.80 -2.96
CA PRO A 117 15.27 -4.13 -4.02
C PRO A 117 13.97 -4.88 -4.35
N ARG A 118 12.90 -4.13 -4.61
CA ARG A 118 11.53 -4.64 -4.89
C ARG A 118 11.47 -5.83 -5.86
N HIS A 119 12.28 -5.86 -6.92
CA HIS A 119 12.23 -6.92 -7.92
C HIS A 119 12.83 -8.24 -7.43
N ILE A 120 13.75 -8.22 -6.46
CA ILE A 120 14.31 -9.43 -5.84
C ILE A 120 13.27 -10.09 -4.93
N LEU A 121 12.54 -9.29 -4.16
CA LEU A 121 11.40 -9.75 -3.36
C LEU A 121 10.35 -10.46 -4.24
N MET A 122 9.99 -9.85 -5.37
CA MET A 122 9.00 -10.43 -6.30
C MET A 122 9.52 -11.69 -7.04
N SER A 123 10.83 -11.78 -7.32
CA SER A 123 11.44 -12.93 -8.02
C SER A 123 11.55 -14.16 -7.12
N TRP A 124 11.81 -13.98 -5.82
CA TRP A 124 11.90 -15.09 -4.87
C TRP A 124 10.53 -15.73 -4.61
N VAL A 125 9.48 -14.90 -4.58
CA VAL A 125 8.08 -15.34 -4.45
C VAL A 125 7.63 -16.22 -5.63
N TRP A 126 8.09 -15.92 -6.85
CA TRP A 126 7.76 -16.71 -8.04
C TRP A 126 8.47 -18.06 -8.12
N MET A 127 9.64 -18.20 -7.48
CA MET A 127 10.44 -19.44 -7.55
C MET A 127 9.90 -20.58 -6.68
N TRP A 128 9.07 -20.27 -5.67
CA TRP A 128 8.56 -21.26 -4.71
C TRP A 128 7.06 -21.56 -4.86
N ALA A 129 6.37 -20.87 -5.78
CA ALA A 129 4.96 -21.14 -6.11
C ALA A 129 4.79 -22.20 -7.22
N LYS A 130 5.79 -23.05 -7.46
CA LYS A 130 5.75 -24.13 -8.46
C LYS A 130 6.14 -25.47 -7.85
#